data_AF-A0A2V9HNM7-F1
#
_entry.id   AF-A0A2V9HNM7-F1
#
_cell.length_a   1.000
_cell.length_b   1.000
_cell.length_c   1.000
_cell.angle_alpha   90.00
_cell.angle_beta   90.00
_cell.angle_gamma   90.00
#
_symmetry.space_group_name_H-M   'P 1'
#
loop_
_entity.id
_entity.type
_entity.pdbx_description
1 polymer ?
#
loop_
_entity_poly.entity_id
_entity_poly.type
_entity_poly.pdbx_seq_one_letter_code
_entity_poly.pdbx_strand_id
1 'polypeptide(L)'
;MNDKVCASPSWTWPVKLDEYDRSPELKPEEAETLCANQSSLVEGIPPLEVIEKCNLPRLMKPLEDVCTHIELQPKYWANLKAMMVRDVAVRGRSYWGWTEEEWIASIKKGGHEKPSVASVGYLLCGFDAVHKLGGKTYIFYGLAYRIFGREHIRRLFADLEKMLVNFGYRDRTARIYVPRAMCEVLVTNRSPCLEDLTVEVVQKVFDRRQGRHPTFFLSAVSKVLANLKIISAPIKRMDRPRYPNPQLLTGVPEKWALAAKYWFEN
;
A
#
# COMPACT_ATOMS: atom_id res chain seq x y z
N MET A 1 15.28 10.78 -34.17
CA MET A 1 14.23 11.79 -33.92
C MET A 1 13.79 11.63 -32.48
N ASN A 2 14.38 12.44 -31.60
CA ASN A 2 13.84 12.71 -30.28
C ASN A 2 12.50 13.42 -30.47
N ASP A 3 11.48 13.01 -29.73
CA ASP A 3 10.60 13.98 -29.08
C ASP A 3 9.68 13.32 -28.04
N LYS A 4 9.76 13.90 -26.83
CA LYS A 4 8.77 13.90 -25.74
C LYS A 4 8.36 12.53 -25.18
N VAL A 5 9.23 11.99 -24.33
CA VAL A 5 8.74 11.39 -23.08
C VAL A 5 8.03 12.51 -22.34
N CYS A 6 6.69 12.55 -22.40
CA CYS A 6 5.91 13.33 -21.47
C CYS A 6 6.28 12.82 -20.07
N ALA A 7 7.21 13.51 -19.42
CA ALA A 7 7.46 13.35 -17.99
C ALA A 7 6.11 13.56 -17.33
N SER A 8 5.48 12.45 -16.91
CA SER A 8 4.34 12.54 -16.02
C SER A 8 4.79 13.42 -14.85
N PRO A 9 3.98 14.40 -14.40
CA PRO A 9 4.38 15.24 -13.28
C PRO A 9 4.85 14.33 -12.15
N SER A 10 6.10 14.52 -11.73
CA SER A 10 6.71 13.72 -10.67
C SER A 10 5.78 13.74 -9.48
N TRP A 11 5.28 12.58 -9.07
CA TRP A 11 4.35 12.51 -7.96
C TRP A 11 5.03 13.08 -6.70
N THR A 12 4.44 14.12 -6.12
CA THR A 12 4.94 14.75 -4.90
C THR A 12 4.20 14.22 -3.69
N TRP A 13 4.88 14.17 -2.55
CA TRP A 13 4.25 13.80 -1.30
C TRP A 13 3.05 14.74 -1.02
N PRO A 14 1.84 14.21 -0.82
CA PRO A 14 0.62 15.02 -0.88
C PRO A 14 0.36 15.83 0.39
N VAL A 15 1.07 15.51 1.47
CA VAL A 15 0.86 16.12 2.78
C VAL A 15 2.15 16.81 3.23
N LYS A 16 2.09 18.10 3.55
CA LYS A 16 3.26 18.86 3.97
C LYS A 16 3.54 18.65 5.46
N LEU A 17 4.37 17.66 5.77
CA LEU A 17 4.65 17.26 7.16
C LEU A 17 5.30 18.36 8.00
N ASP A 18 6.00 19.31 7.37
CA ASP A 18 6.68 20.41 8.03
C ASP A 18 5.72 21.50 8.52
N GLU A 19 4.46 21.49 8.06
CA GLU A 19 3.42 22.44 8.51
C GLU A 19 2.74 22.00 9.83
N TYR A 20 3.06 20.80 10.34
CA TYR A 20 2.41 20.26 11.53
C TYR A 20 3.33 20.16 12.74
N ASP A 21 2.74 20.39 13.92
CA ASP A 21 3.33 20.04 15.21
C ASP A 21 3.21 18.52 15.44
N ARG A 22 4.31 17.81 15.14
CA ARG A 22 4.44 16.36 15.22
C ARG A 22 4.90 15.86 16.58
N SER A 23 4.76 16.66 17.64
CA SER A 23 5.16 16.25 18.99
C SER A 23 4.39 14.99 19.43
N PRO A 24 5.08 13.94 19.91
CA PRO A 24 4.45 12.68 20.29
C PRO A 24 3.60 12.82 21.56
N GLU A 25 3.92 13.78 22.42
CA GLU A 25 3.15 14.10 23.61
C GLU A 25 1.85 14.83 23.28
N LEU A 26 0.87 14.68 24.17
CA LEU A 26 -0.30 15.56 24.20
C LEU A 26 0.08 16.86 24.92
N LYS A 27 -0.44 17.97 24.40
CA LYS A 27 -0.40 19.23 25.15
C LYS A 27 -1.28 19.11 26.39
N PRO A 28 -0.96 19.83 27.49
CA PRO A 28 -1.78 19.79 28.70
C PRO A 28 -3.27 20.06 28.43
N GLU A 29 -3.57 21.04 27.57
CA GLU A 29 -4.94 21.38 27.14
C GLU A 29 -5.65 20.23 26.39
N GLU A 30 -4.92 19.46 25.58
CA GLU A 30 -5.47 18.32 24.84
C GLU A 30 -5.78 17.16 25.80
N ALA A 31 -4.86 16.90 26.74
CA ALA A 31 -5.04 15.88 27.77
C ALA A 31 -6.20 16.22 28.69
N GLU A 32 -6.34 17.48 29.12
CA GLU A 32 -7.46 17.97 29.93
C GLU A 32 -8.79 17.83 29.18
N THR A 33 -8.83 18.22 27.91
CA THR A 33 -10.03 18.08 27.06
C THR A 33 -10.47 16.63 26.94
N LEU A 34 -9.55 15.71 26.69
CA LEU A 34 -9.85 14.27 26.62
C LEU A 34 -10.30 13.72 27.98
N CYS A 35 -9.69 14.17 29.08
CA CYS A 35 -10.04 13.75 30.43
C CYS A 35 -11.45 14.23 30.83
N ALA A 36 -11.80 15.47 30.50
CA ALA A 36 -13.13 16.03 30.79
C ALA A 36 -14.26 15.34 29.99
N ASN A 37 -13.93 14.75 28.84
CA ASN A 37 -14.90 14.17 27.91
C ASN A 37 -14.81 12.64 27.77
N GLN A 38 -14.26 11.93 28.77
CA GLN A 38 -14.10 10.47 28.76
C GLN A 38 -15.39 9.70 28.44
N SER A 39 -16.54 10.17 28.92
CA SER A 39 -17.84 9.53 28.66
C SER A 39 -18.23 9.55 27.18
N SER A 40 -17.81 10.56 26.43
CA SER A 40 -18.07 10.67 25.00
C SER A 40 -17.06 9.87 24.15
N LEU A 41 -15.97 9.40 24.74
CA LEU A 41 -14.96 8.59 24.04
C LEU A 41 -15.28 7.09 24.03
N VAL A 42 -16.34 6.67 24.72
CA VAL A 42 -16.79 5.27 24.76
C VAL A 42 -17.24 4.80 23.37
N GLU A 43 -17.03 3.51 23.10
CA GLU A 43 -17.53 2.86 21.88
C GLU A 43 -19.06 2.94 21.81
N GLY A 44 -19.60 3.15 20.59
CA GLY A 44 -21.03 3.33 20.36
C GLY A 44 -21.52 4.79 20.40
N ILE A 45 -20.74 5.72 20.95
CA ILE A 45 -21.06 7.15 20.86
C ILE A 45 -20.95 7.62 19.39
N PRO A 46 -21.91 8.44 18.90
CA PRO A 46 -21.86 8.96 17.55
C PRO A 46 -20.56 9.71 17.24
N PRO A 47 -19.87 9.42 16.13
CA PRO A 47 -18.58 10.04 15.80
C PRO A 47 -18.58 11.57 15.74
N LEU A 48 -19.69 12.20 15.36
CA LEU A 48 -19.83 13.66 15.36
C LEU A 48 -19.76 14.23 16.78
N GLU A 49 -20.43 13.58 17.75
CA GLU A 49 -20.42 14.01 19.15
C GLU A 49 -19.01 13.91 19.75
N VAL A 50 -18.26 12.84 19.40
CA VAL A 50 -16.86 12.71 19.81
C VAL A 50 -16.03 13.90 19.33
N ILE A 51 -16.23 14.32 18.08
CA ILE A 51 -15.45 15.40 17.46
C ILE A 51 -15.82 16.76 18.04
N GLU A 52 -17.11 17.01 18.26
CA GLU A 52 -17.57 18.27 18.88
C GLU A 52 -17.01 18.43 20.29
N LYS A 53 -17.07 17.37 21.11
CA LYS A 53 -16.64 17.41 22.50
C LYS A 53 -15.12 17.32 22.68
N CYS A 54 -14.46 16.57 21.82
CA CYS A 54 -13.00 16.37 21.85
C CYS A 54 -12.35 17.04 20.65
N ASN A 55 -12.62 18.33 20.45
CA ASN A 55 -12.01 19.09 19.37
C ASN A 55 -10.53 19.36 19.67
N LEU A 56 -9.65 18.70 18.92
CA LEU A 56 -8.19 18.81 19.06
C LEU A 56 -7.59 19.33 17.75
N PRO A 57 -7.62 20.66 17.48
CA PRO A 57 -7.30 21.21 16.16
C PRO A 57 -5.93 20.77 15.62
N ARG A 58 -4.91 20.74 16.50
CA ARG A 58 -3.56 20.28 16.15
C ARG A 58 -3.56 18.86 15.60
N LEU A 59 -4.35 17.96 16.17
CA LEU A 59 -4.40 16.56 15.78
C LEU A 59 -5.41 16.29 14.67
N MET A 60 -6.48 17.09 14.57
CA MET A 60 -7.54 16.93 13.58
C MET A 60 -7.16 17.45 12.20
N LYS A 61 -6.47 18.60 12.12
CA LYS A 61 -6.11 19.21 10.84
C LYS A 61 -5.31 18.27 9.91
N PRO A 62 -4.25 17.59 10.38
CA PRO A 62 -3.53 16.63 9.53
C PRO A 62 -4.40 15.45 9.06
N LEU A 63 -5.38 15.01 9.87
CA LEU A 63 -6.32 13.96 9.48
C LEU A 63 -7.26 14.44 8.36
N GLU A 64 -7.71 15.69 8.42
CA GLU A 64 -8.57 16.30 7.40
C GLU A 64 -7.83 16.47 6.07
N ASP A 65 -6.55 16.84 6.12
CA ASP A 65 -5.72 16.94 4.92
C ASP A 65 -5.49 15.57 4.28
N VAL A 66 -5.30 14.51 5.09
CA VAL A 66 -5.30 13.13 4.59
C VAL A 66 -6.66 12.74 4.00
N CYS A 67 -7.77 13.05 4.68
CA CYS A 67 -9.12 12.71 4.19
C CYS A 67 -9.43 13.39 2.85
N THR A 68 -9.02 14.64 2.71
CA THR A 68 -9.10 15.43 1.48
C THR A 68 -8.32 14.74 0.38
N HIS A 69 -7.05 14.42 0.63
CA HIS A 69 -6.17 13.81 -0.36
C HIS A 69 -6.66 12.44 -0.85
N ILE A 70 -7.11 11.57 0.07
CA ILE A 70 -7.59 10.23 -0.29
C ILE A 70 -9.01 10.22 -0.87
N GLU A 71 -9.60 11.41 -1.07
CA GLU A 71 -10.98 11.62 -1.53
C GLU A 71 -11.99 10.81 -0.69
N LEU A 72 -11.80 10.81 0.64
CA LEU A 72 -12.71 10.12 1.54
C LEU A 72 -14.07 10.82 1.50
N GLN A 73 -15.18 10.08 1.41
CA GLN A 73 -16.50 10.72 1.41
C GLN A 73 -16.75 11.43 2.76
N PRO A 74 -17.31 12.66 2.77
CA PRO A 74 -17.49 13.44 4.00
C PRO A 74 -18.14 12.69 5.16
N LYS A 75 -19.10 11.80 4.86
CA LYS A 75 -19.79 10.96 5.87
C LYS A 75 -18.86 10.02 6.65
N TYR A 76 -17.69 9.68 6.13
CA TYR A 76 -16.71 8.81 6.79
C TYR A 76 -15.60 9.59 7.51
N TRP A 77 -15.50 10.90 7.31
CA TRP A 77 -14.51 11.74 8.00
C TRP A 77 -14.73 11.70 9.50
N ALA A 78 -15.98 11.80 9.92
CA ALA A 78 -16.34 11.76 11.33
C ALA A 78 -15.89 10.43 11.96
N ASN A 79 -16.17 9.30 11.31
CA ASN A 79 -15.79 7.97 11.79
C ASN A 79 -14.28 7.83 11.95
N LEU A 80 -13.50 8.24 10.95
CA LEU A 80 -12.04 8.17 11.00
C LEU A 80 -11.49 9.06 12.12
N LYS A 81 -11.93 10.33 12.19
CA LYS A 81 -11.46 11.28 13.21
C LYS A 81 -11.81 10.80 14.62
N ALA A 82 -13.06 10.40 14.86
CA ALA A 82 -13.48 9.89 16.17
C ALA A 82 -12.70 8.64 16.58
N MET A 83 -12.47 7.70 15.66
CA MET A 83 -11.66 6.51 15.94
C MET A 83 -10.22 6.88 16.32
N MET A 84 -9.59 7.83 15.60
CA MET A 84 -8.25 8.32 15.92
C MET A 84 -8.21 9.02 17.28
N VAL A 85 -9.21 9.87 17.60
CA VAL A 85 -9.30 10.56 18.89
C VAL A 85 -9.46 9.55 20.05
N ARG A 86 -10.32 8.53 19.89
CA ARG A 86 -10.45 7.45 20.88
C ARG A 86 -9.14 6.72 21.10
N ASP A 87 -8.44 6.36 20.03
CA ASP A 87 -7.16 5.66 20.13
C ASP A 87 -6.05 6.54 20.76
N VAL A 88 -6.08 7.87 20.53
CA VAL A 88 -5.22 8.85 21.21
C VAL A 88 -5.53 8.91 22.69
N ALA A 89 -6.82 8.99 23.06
CA ALA A 89 -7.23 9.02 24.46
C ALA A 89 -6.84 7.75 25.22
N VAL A 90 -7.05 6.57 24.61
CA VAL A 90 -6.68 5.27 25.20
C VAL A 90 -5.17 5.18 25.44
N ARG A 91 -4.34 5.75 24.57
CA ARG A 91 -2.87 5.69 24.67
C ARG A 91 -2.26 6.86 25.46
N GLY A 92 -3.02 7.91 25.72
CA GLY A 92 -2.54 9.12 26.39
C GLY A 92 -1.47 9.89 25.61
N ARG A 93 -1.33 9.65 24.30
CA ARG A 93 -0.31 10.28 23.45
C ARG A 93 -0.77 10.44 22.01
N SER A 94 -0.20 11.40 21.30
CA SER A 94 -0.55 11.69 19.92
C SER A 94 -0.15 10.56 18.99
N TYR A 95 -0.83 10.44 17.84
CA TYR A 95 -0.52 9.41 16.85
C TYR A 95 0.86 9.57 16.19
N TRP A 96 1.50 10.74 16.37
CA TRP A 96 2.87 10.99 15.92
C TRP A 96 3.90 10.13 16.68
N GLY A 97 3.60 9.74 17.91
CA GLY A 97 4.46 8.91 18.75
C GLY A 97 4.13 7.43 18.76
N TRP A 98 3.21 6.96 17.91
CA TRP A 98 2.77 5.57 17.92
C TRP A 98 3.79 4.63 17.27
N THR A 99 3.97 3.45 17.85
CA THR A 99 4.80 2.38 17.28
C THR A 99 4.09 1.68 16.12
N GLU A 100 4.84 0.84 15.38
CA GLU A 100 4.25 0.03 14.30
C GLU A 100 3.13 -0.89 14.82
N GLU A 101 3.32 -1.50 16.00
CA GLU A 101 2.35 -2.40 16.63
C GLU A 101 1.07 -1.67 17.01
N GLU A 102 1.20 -0.44 17.51
CA GLU A 102 0.06 0.41 17.85
C GLU A 102 -0.73 0.81 16.61
N TRP A 103 -0.05 1.19 15.52
CA TRP A 103 -0.67 1.42 14.22
C TRP A 103 -1.38 0.18 13.70
N ILE A 104 -0.75 -0.99 13.80
CA ILE A 104 -1.35 -2.27 13.40
C ILE A 104 -2.62 -2.55 14.19
N ALA A 105 -2.62 -2.31 15.49
CA ALA A 105 -3.80 -2.49 16.34
C ALA A 105 -4.94 -1.55 15.92
N SER A 106 -4.66 -0.26 15.73
CA SER A 106 -5.64 0.74 15.29
C SER A 106 -6.22 0.43 13.91
N ILE A 107 -5.36 0.07 12.94
CA ILE A 107 -5.82 -0.31 11.61
C ILE A 107 -6.72 -1.55 11.69
N LYS A 108 -6.36 -2.57 12.47
CA LYS A 108 -7.17 -3.78 12.62
C LYS A 108 -8.57 -3.50 13.19
N LYS A 109 -8.70 -2.55 14.12
CA LYS A 109 -9.99 -2.09 14.69
C LYS A 109 -10.87 -1.39 13.65
N GLY A 110 -10.28 -0.67 12.70
CA GLY A 110 -11.00 0.15 11.72
C GLY A 110 -11.96 -0.58 10.76
N GLY A 111 -12.14 -1.91 10.86
CA GLY A 111 -13.15 -2.64 10.08
C GLY A 111 -13.02 -2.42 8.57
N HIS A 112 -14.05 -1.84 7.94
CA HIS A 112 -14.05 -1.48 6.52
C HIS A 112 -13.17 -0.26 6.19
N GLU A 113 -12.89 0.61 7.16
CA GLU A 113 -12.05 1.81 7.03
C GLU A 113 -10.55 1.52 7.21
N LYS A 114 -10.16 0.25 7.32
CA LYS A 114 -8.75 -0.21 7.36
C LYS A 114 -7.83 0.55 6.40
N PRO A 115 -8.16 0.69 5.09
CA PRO A 115 -7.29 1.42 4.16
C PRO A 115 -7.19 2.90 4.49
N SER A 116 -8.27 3.53 4.96
CA SER A 116 -8.31 4.96 5.31
C SER A 116 -7.43 5.24 6.53
N VAL A 117 -7.50 4.39 7.57
CA VAL A 117 -6.63 4.47 8.75
C VAL A 117 -5.17 4.19 8.39
N ALA A 118 -4.93 3.19 7.54
CA ALA A 118 -3.58 2.89 7.05
C ALA A 118 -3.01 4.06 6.23
N SER A 119 -3.84 4.79 5.46
CA SER A 119 -3.41 6.00 4.76
C SER A 119 -2.91 7.07 5.71
N VAL A 120 -3.56 7.25 6.87
CA VAL A 120 -3.11 8.20 7.91
C VAL A 120 -1.72 7.84 8.41
N GLY A 121 -1.54 6.61 8.91
CA GLY A 121 -0.24 6.17 9.43
C GLY A 121 0.85 6.20 8.36
N TYR A 122 0.51 5.86 7.12
CA TYR A 122 1.44 5.88 6.00
C TYR A 122 1.86 7.29 5.61
N LEU A 123 0.90 8.22 5.47
CA LEU A 123 1.15 9.58 4.98
C LEU A 123 1.77 10.48 6.04
N LEU A 124 1.33 10.35 7.30
CA LEU A 124 1.75 11.22 8.40
C LEU A 124 2.93 10.64 9.17
N CYS A 125 2.89 9.34 9.51
CA CYS A 125 3.77 8.77 10.54
C CYS A 125 4.79 7.76 10.00
N GLY A 126 4.96 7.67 8.68
CA GLY A 126 5.98 6.80 8.08
C GLY A 126 5.72 5.30 8.25
N PHE A 127 4.49 4.88 8.54
CA PHE A 127 4.15 3.46 8.71
C PHE A 127 4.47 2.62 7.46
N ASP A 128 5.41 1.66 7.57
CA ASP A 128 5.83 0.72 6.49
C ASP A 128 5.41 -0.75 6.77
N ALA A 129 4.85 -1.02 7.95
CA ALA A 129 4.47 -2.37 8.36
C ALA A 129 3.11 -2.86 7.81
N VAL A 130 2.62 -2.31 6.70
CA VAL A 130 1.35 -2.71 6.06
C VAL A 130 1.30 -4.23 5.78
N HIS A 131 2.45 -4.82 5.44
CA HIS A 131 2.60 -6.26 5.20
C HIS A 131 2.28 -7.13 6.43
N LYS A 132 2.42 -6.59 7.66
CA LYS A 132 2.11 -7.29 8.92
C LYS A 132 0.59 -7.37 9.22
N LEU A 133 -0.26 -6.65 8.47
CA LEU A 133 -1.72 -6.62 8.68
C LEU A 133 -2.45 -7.90 8.24
N GLY A 134 -1.76 -8.79 7.51
CA GLY A 134 -2.22 -10.14 7.19
C GLY A 134 -2.84 -10.32 5.79
N GLY A 135 -2.27 -11.26 5.03
CA GLY A 135 -2.95 -12.24 4.18
C GLY A 135 -3.65 -11.83 2.88
N LYS A 136 -3.86 -10.55 2.57
CA LYS A 136 -4.48 -10.17 1.28
C LYS A 136 -3.86 -8.90 0.71
N THR A 137 -3.34 -9.00 -0.51
CA THR A 137 -2.90 -7.89 -1.37
C THR A 137 -3.96 -6.81 -1.60
N TYR A 138 -5.20 -7.05 -1.16
CA TYR A 138 -6.30 -6.09 -1.18
C TYR A 138 -6.01 -4.82 -0.37
N ILE A 139 -5.30 -4.90 0.75
CA ILE A 139 -5.01 -3.69 1.53
C ILE A 139 -4.04 -2.77 0.79
N PHE A 140 -3.00 -3.32 0.18
CA PHE A 140 -2.06 -2.57 -0.68
C PHE A 140 -2.78 -1.96 -1.87
N TYR A 141 -3.69 -2.71 -2.49
CA TYR A 141 -4.51 -2.20 -3.59
C TYR A 141 -5.40 -1.02 -3.15
N GLY A 142 -6.13 -1.17 -2.04
CA GLY A 142 -6.98 -0.11 -1.49
C GLY A 142 -6.21 1.13 -1.04
N LEU A 143 -4.97 0.93 -0.56
CA LEU A 143 -4.06 1.98 -0.13
C LEU A 143 -3.48 2.73 -1.33
N ALA A 144 -2.96 2.01 -2.32
CA ALA A 144 -2.40 2.60 -3.55
C ALA A 144 -3.41 3.52 -4.25
N TYR A 145 -4.66 3.07 -4.44
CA TYR A 145 -5.70 3.89 -5.07
C TYR A 145 -6.03 5.18 -4.30
N ARG A 146 -5.92 5.15 -2.97
CA ARG A 146 -6.17 6.29 -2.09
C ARG A 146 -5.01 7.27 -2.08
N ILE A 147 -3.78 6.75 -1.99
CA ILE A 147 -2.58 7.57 -1.81
C ILE A 147 -2.06 8.12 -3.13
N PHE A 148 -2.05 7.31 -4.17
CA PHE A 148 -1.47 7.67 -5.45
C PHE A 148 -2.50 8.20 -6.45
N GLY A 149 -3.78 8.25 -6.06
CA GLY A 149 -4.87 8.70 -6.91
C GLY A 149 -5.42 7.60 -7.82
N ARG A 150 -6.76 7.54 -7.89
CA ARG A 150 -7.46 6.45 -8.58
C ARG A 150 -7.22 6.45 -10.08
N GLU A 151 -7.26 7.63 -10.71
CA GLU A 151 -7.08 7.77 -12.15
C GLU A 151 -5.65 7.48 -12.59
N HIS A 152 -4.66 7.82 -11.75
CA HIS A 152 -3.28 7.50 -12.02
C HIS A 152 -3.05 5.98 -12.01
N ILE A 153 -3.48 5.30 -10.95
CA ILE A 153 -3.34 3.84 -10.84
C ILE A 153 -4.15 3.09 -11.90
N ARG A 154 -5.34 3.57 -12.29
CA ARG A 154 -6.14 2.98 -13.38
C ARG A 154 -5.42 3.04 -14.72
N ARG A 155 -4.85 4.20 -15.07
CA ARG A 155 -4.10 4.37 -16.32
C ARG A 155 -2.88 3.45 -16.36
N LEU A 156 -2.09 3.46 -15.29
CA LEU A 156 -0.96 2.56 -15.13
C LEU A 156 -1.37 1.09 -15.38
N PHE A 157 -2.45 0.64 -14.75
CA PHE A 157 -2.89 -0.75 -14.88
C PHE A 157 -3.51 -1.10 -16.23
N ALA A 158 -4.15 -0.14 -16.92
CA ALA A 158 -4.62 -0.35 -18.29
C ALA A 158 -3.46 -0.60 -19.26
N ASP A 159 -2.33 0.09 -19.08
CA ASP A 159 -1.15 -0.10 -19.91
C ASP A 159 -0.42 -1.40 -19.58
N LEU A 160 -0.32 -1.73 -18.28
CA LEU A 160 0.25 -3.01 -17.84
C LEU A 160 -0.59 -4.21 -18.29
N GLU A 161 -1.91 -4.09 -18.31
CA GLU A 161 -2.80 -5.16 -18.76
C GLU A 161 -2.49 -5.56 -20.20
N LYS A 162 -2.41 -4.59 -21.12
CA LYS A 162 -2.09 -4.84 -22.55
C LYS A 162 -0.76 -5.57 -22.69
N MET A 163 0.26 -5.14 -21.94
CA MET A 163 1.58 -5.77 -21.96
C MET A 163 1.54 -7.21 -21.44
N LEU A 164 0.85 -7.45 -20.32
CA LEU A 164 0.75 -8.78 -19.71
C LEU A 164 -0.05 -9.75 -20.60
N VAL A 165 -1.10 -9.28 -21.26
CA VAL A 165 -1.84 -10.08 -22.25
C VAL A 165 -0.94 -10.43 -23.44
N ASN A 166 -0.13 -9.50 -23.94
CA ASN A 166 0.84 -9.76 -25.00
C ASN A 166 1.93 -10.76 -24.59
N PHE A 167 2.29 -10.80 -23.31
CA PHE A 167 3.19 -11.83 -22.76
C PHE A 167 2.52 -13.21 -22.59
N GLY A 168 1.23 -13.33 -22.89
CA GLY A 168 0.48 -14.58 -22.78
C GLY A 168 -0.09 -14.86 -21.39
N TYR A 169 -0.12 -13.88 -20.48
CA TYR A 169 -0.82 -14.06 -19.20
C TYR A 169 -2.33 -14.10 -19.42
N ARG A 170 -3.01 -14.97 -18.66
CA ARG A 170 -4.48 -15.03 -18.63
C ARG A 170 -5.06 -13.67 -18.21
N ASP A 171 -6.19 -13.29 -18.81
CA ASP A 171 -6.91 -12.03 -18.54
C ASP A 171 -7.04 -11.73 -17.04
N ARG A 172 -7.56 -12.68 -16.25
CA ARG A 172 -7.70 -12.53 -14.79
C ARG A 172 -6.36 -12.25 -14.07
N THR A 173 -5.26 -12.80 -14.57
CA THR A 173 -3.91 -12.56 -14.01
C THR A 173 -3.43 -11.17 -14.34
N ALA A 174 -3.57 -10.75 -15.59
CA ALA A 174 -3.20 -9.42 -16.07
C ALA A 174 -4.03 -8.30 -15.38
N ARG A 175 -5.34 -8.53 -15.17
CA ARG A 175 -6.27 -7.52 -14.65
C ARG A 175 -6.34 -7.41 -13.12
N ILE A 176 -6.11 -8.51 -12.40
CA ILE A 176 -6.39 -8.56 -10.96
C ILE A 176 -5.12 -8.85 -10.16
N TYR A 177 -4.45 -9.94 -10.47
CA TYR A 177 -3.43 -10.46 -9.55
C TYR A 177 -2.09 -9.74 -9.69
N VAL A 178 -1.65 -9.46 -10.92
CA VAL A 178 -0.42 -8.70 -11.15
C VAL A 178 -0.58 -7.23 -10.68
N PRO A 179 -1.67 -6.51 -11.00
CA PRO A 179 -1.90 -5.17 -10.47
C PRO A 179 -1.90 -5.09 -8.93
N ARG A 180 -2.51 -6.07 -8.26
CA ARG A 180 -2.46 -6.15 -6.79
C ARG A 180 -1.05 -6.36 -6.25
N ALA A 181 -0.22 -7.14 -6.95
CA ALA A 181 1.18 -7.31 -6.59
C ALA A 181 1.99 -6.04 -6.87
N MET A 182 1.71 -5.36 -7.97
CA MET A 182 2.30 -4.06 -8.29
C MET A 182 1.97 -3.01 -7.23
N CYS A 183 0.72 -2.92 -6.76
CA CYS A 183 0.35 -2.01 -5.66
C CYS A 183 1.20 -2.24 -4.40
N GLU A 184 1.53 -3.48 -4.06
CA GLU A 184 2.39 -3.76 -2.90
C GLU A 184 3.81 -3.24 -3.12
N VAL A 185 4.35 -3.37 -4.34
CA VAL A 185 5.65 -2.82 -4.72
C VAL A 185 5.64 -1.29 -4.68
N LEU A 186 4.65 -0.64 -5.30
CA LEU A 186 4.52 0.83 -5.32
C LEU A 186 4.37 1.42 -3.91
N VAL A 187 3.51 0.83 -3.06
CA VAL A 187 3.35 1.25 -1.67
C VAL A 187 4.63 1.03 -0.87
N THR A 188 5.35 -0.07 -1.11
CA THR A 188 6.64 -0.31 -0.43
C THR A 188 7.70 0.69 -0.89
N ASN A 189 7.69 1.09 -2.17
CA ASN A 189 8.60 2.09 -2.73
C ASN A 189 8.28 3.52 -2.28
N ARG A 190 7.03 3.75 -1.88
CA ARG A 190 6.49 5.08 -1.58
C ARG A 190 6.46 6.04 -2.77
N SER A 191 6.35 5.50 -3.98
CA SER A 191 6.13 6.26 -5.21
C SER A 191 5.21 5.47 -6.15
N PRO A 192 4.31 6.14 -6.90
CA PRO A 192 3.53 5.49 -7.94
C PRO A 192 4.24 5.39 -9.29
N CYS A 193 5.38 6.06 -9.47
CA CYS A 193 6.15 6.04 -10.69
C CYS A 193 6.90 4.71 -10.81
N LEU A 194 6.81 4.06 -11.97
CA LEU A 194 7.51 2.80 -12.20
C LEU A 194 9.02 3.01 -12.29
N GLU A 195 9.44 4.17 -12.77
CA GLU A 195 10.84 4.59 -12.96
C GLU A 195 11.59 4.71 -11.63
N ASP A 196 10.87 4.95 -10.52
CA ASP A 196 11.43 5.02 -9.17
C ASP A 196 11.64 3.64 -8.55
N LEU A 197 11.21 2.56 -9.23
CA LEU A 197 11.30 1.20 -8.69
C LEU A 197 12.71 0.62 -8.85
N THR A 198 13.22 0.06 -7.77
CA THR A 198 14.52 -0.60 -7.74
C THR A 198 14.40 -2.11 -7.53
N VAL A 199 15.47 -2.85 -7.85
CA VAL A 199 15.54 -4.30 -7.63
C VAL A 199 15.38 -4.63 -6.14
N GLU A 200 15.97 -3.81 -5.27
CA GLU A 200 15.96 -3.98 -3.82
C GLU A 200 14.53 -3.93 -3.25
N VAL A 201 13.70 -3.01 -3.75
CA VAL A 201 12.31 -2.88 -3.30
C VAL A 201 11.47 -4.08 -3.72
N VAL A 202 11.65 -4.55 -4.95
CA VAL A 202 10.94 -5.73 -5.42
C VAL A 202 11.40 -6.97 -4.63
N GLN A 203 12.70 -7.12 -4.37
CA GLN A 203 13.25 -8.22 -3.56
C GLN A 203 12.72 -8.17 -2.12
N LYS A 204 12.67 -6.99 -1.49
CA LYS A 204 12.07 -6.77 -0.16
C LYS A 204 10.63 -7.30 -0.10
N VAL A 205 9.85 -7.09 -1.17
CA VAL A 205 8.47 -7.61 -1.28
C VAL A 205 8.44 -9.12 -1.51
N PHE A 206 9.36 -9.67 -2.32
CA PHE A 206 9.52 -11.13 -2.46
C PHE A 206 9.79 -11.79 -1.11
N ASP A 207 10.70 -11.24 -0.31
CA ASP A 207 11.11 -11.79 0.98
C ASP A 207 9.97 -11.79 1.99
N ARG A 208 9.17 -10.71 2.03
CA ARG A 208 7.95 -10.60 2.86
C ARG A 208 6.91 -11.68 2.53
N ARG A 209 6.85 -12.17 1.28
CA ARG A 209 5.88 -13.17 0.83
C ARG A 209 6.35 -14.62 0.95
N GLN A 210 7.62 -14.85 1.33
CA GLN A 210 8.14 -16.21 1.50
C GLN A 210 7.24 -17.03 2.45
N GLY A 211 6.92 -18.26 2.05
CA GLY A 211 6.06 -19.18 2.81
C GLY A 211 4.54 -18.93 2.78
N ARG A 212 4.03 -17.76 2.39
CA ARG A 212 2.59 -17.39 2.58
C ARG A 212 1.74 -17.27 1.30
N HIS A 213 2.32 -16.88 0.17
CA HIS A 213 1.58 -16.70 -1.09
C HIS A 213 2.40 -17.11 -2.33
N PRO A 214 1.75 -17.43 -3.47
CA PRO A 214 2.45 -17.69 -4.71
C PRO A 214 3.20 -16.43 -5.18
N THR A 215 4.53 -16.50 -5.23
CA THR A 215 5.42 -15.43 -5.73
C THR A 215 5.31 -15.23 -7.25
N PHE A 216 4.54 -16.07 -7.94
CA PHE A 216 4.32 -16.04 -9.38
C PHE A 216 3.92 -14.65 -9.92
N PHE A 217 3.04 -13.92 -9.21
CA PHE A 217 2.62 -12.59 -9.64
C PHE A 217 3.73 -11.53 -9.48
N LEU A 218 4.60 -11.68 -8.48
CA LEU A 218 5.77 -10.80 -8.33
C LEU A 218 6.81 -11.09 -9.42
N SER A 219 6.96 -12.34 -9.84
CA SER A 219 7.80 -12.66 -11.01
C SER A 219 7.25 -12.01 -12.28
N ALA A 220 5.92 -11.96 -12.46
CA ALA A 220 5.31 -11.24 -13.57
C ALA A 220 5.56 -9.71 -13.49
N VAL A 221 5.44 -9.12 -12.30
CA VAL A 221 5.82 -7.71 -12.04
C VAL A 221 7.27 -7.48 -12.44
N SER A 222 8.19 -8.35 -11.99
CA SER A 222 9.60 -8.19 -12.30
C SER A 222 9.91 -8.33 -13.80
N LYS A 223 9.23 -9.23 -14.52
CA LYS A 223 9.33 -9.32 -15.99
C LYS A 223 8.86 -8.05 -16.70
N VAL A 224 7.77 -7.45 -16.24
CA VAL A 224 7.29 -6.15 -16.74
C VAL A 224 8.35 -5.07 -16.55
N LEU A 225 8.92 -4.95 -15.35
CA LEU A 225 9.93 -3.94 -15.04
C LEU A 225 11.20 -4.10 -15.87
N ALA A 226 11.65 -5.35 -16.09
CA ALA A 226 12.80 -5.64 -16.93
C ALA A 226 12.54 -5.33 -18.42
N ASN A 227 11.34 -5.67 -18.93
CA ASN A 227 10.94 -5.33 -20.29
C ASN A 227 10.89 -3.81 -20.52
N LEU A 228 10.48 -3.06 -19.49
CA LEU A 228 10.51 -1.59 -19.49
C LEU A 228 11.91 -1.00 -19.25
N LYS A 229 12.94 -1.84 -19.07
CA LYS A 229 14.34 -1.43 -18.77
C LYS A 229 14.49 -0.62 -17.48
N ILE A 230 13.54 -0.75 -16.56
CA ILE A 230 13.61 -0.13 -15.23
C ILE A 230 14.59 -0.91 -14.34
N ILE A 231 14.55 -2.23 -14.43
CA ILE A 231 15.55 -3.12 -13.83
C ILE A 231 16.34 -3.84 -14.91
N SER A 232 17.59 -4.21 -14.61
CA SER A 232 18.50 -4.82 -15.57
C SER A 232 18.06 -6.21 -16.04
N ALA A 233 17.45 -6.99 -15.15
CA ALA A 233 16.93 -8.31 -15.44
C ALA A 233 15.75 -8.66 -14.51
N PRO A 234 14.84 -9.56 -14.92
CA PRO A 234 13.83 -10.09 -14.02
C PRO A 234 14.47 -10.79 -12.81
N ILE A 235 13.94 -10.54 -11.62
CA ILE A 235 14.25 -11.29 -10.42
C ILE A 235 13.82 -12.73 -10.68
N LYS A 236 14.79 -13.64 -10.63
CA LYS A 236 14.59 -15.07 -10.85
C LYS A 236 13.41 -15.56 -10.01
N ARG A 237 12.59 -16.42 -10.59
CA ARG A 237 11.64 -17.20 -9.79
C ARG A 237 12.45 -17.89 -8.71
N MET A 238 12.17 -17.55 -7.44
CA MET A 238 12.68 -18.32 -6.32
C MET A 238 12.30 -19.78 -6.57
N ASP A 239 13.33 -20.63 -6.70
CA ASP A 239 13.24 -22.06 -6.93
C ASP A 239 12.40 -22.69 -5.82
N ARG A 240 11.08 -22.73 -6.01
CA ARG A 240 10.33 -23.83 -5.44
C ARG A 240 10.65 -25.00 -6.33
N PRO A 241 11.25 -26.09 -5.82
CA PRO A 241 11.34 -27.33 -6.57
C PRO A 241 9.90 -27.80 -6.80
N ARG A 242 9.30 -27.36 -7.90
CA ARG A 242 8.33 -28.19 -8.59
C ARG A 242 9.20 -29.29 -9.16
N TYR A 243 9.19 -30.44 -8.52
CA TYR A 243 9.65 -31.67 -9.15
C TYR A 243 9.02 -31.68 -10.55
N PRO A 244 9.82 -31.46 -11.61
CA PRO A 244 9.28 -31.55 -12.96
C PRO A 244 8.75 -32.96 -13.05
N ASN A 245 7.45 -33.13 -13.28
CA ASN A 245 6.94 -34.47 -13.56
C ASN A 245 7.78 -35.00 -14.73
N PRO A 246 8.58 -36.07 -14.56
CA PRO A 246 9.51 -36.54 -15.59
C PRO A 246 8.79 -36.85 -16.91
N GLN A 247 7.49 -37.14 -16.82
CA GLN A 247 6.62 -37.39 -17.97
C GLN A 247 6.34 -36.15 -18.84
N LEU A 248 6.57 -34.92 -18.34
CA LEU A 248 6.35 -33.68 -19.11
C LEU A 248 7.41 -33.46 -20.20
N LEU A 249 8.56 -34.12 -20.11
CA LEU A 249 9.64 -34.04 -21.10
C LEU A 249 9.62 -35.23 -22.08
N THR A 250 8.79 -36.25 -21.82
CA THR A 250 8.65 -37.41 -22.68
C THR A 250 8.06 -37.00 -24.02
N GLY A 251 8.83 -37.17 -25.10
CA GLY A 251 8.40 -36.84 -26.46
C GLY A 251 8.56 -35.36 -26.86
N VAL A 252 9.13 -34.51 -25.99
CA VAL A 252 9.43 -33.11 -26.33
C VAL A 252 10.78 -33.04 -27.07
N PRO A 253 10.84 -32.51 -28.30
CA PRO A 253 12.12 -32.34 -29.00
C PRO A 253 13.08 -31.45 -28.21
N GLU A 254 14.36 -31.81 -28.19
CA GLU A 254 15.40 -31.19 -27.35
C GLU A 254 15.47 -29.67 -27.48
N LYS A 255 15.32 -29.13 -28.70
CA LYS A 255 15.28 -27.68 -28.96
C LYS A 255 14.16 -26.95 -28.21
N TRP A 256 13.00 -27.60 -28.04
CA TRP A 256 11.87 -27.03 -27.31
C TRP A 256 12.01 -27.20 -25.81
N ALA A 257 12.64 -28.29 -25.35
CA ALA A 257 13.00 -28.46 -23.94
C ALA A 257 14.01 -27.39 -23.49
N LEU A 258 15.03 -27.11 -24.33
CA LEU A 258 16.01 -26.05 -24.09
C LEU A 258 15.37 -24.66 -24.13
N ALA A 259 14.48 -24.39 -25.09
CA ALA A 259 13.73 -23.14 -25.13
C ALA A 259 12.83 -22.99 -23.89
N ALA A 260 12.08 -24.03 -23.51
CA ALA A 260 11.23 -24.01 -22.33
C ALA A 260 12.04 -23.82 -21.03
N LYS A 261 13.22 -24.44 -20.94
CA LYS A 261 14.16 -24.25 -19.84
C LYS A 261 14.70 -22.82 -19.80
N TYR A 262 15.10 -22.27 -20.94
CA TYR A 262 15.51 -20.86 -21.05
C TYR A 262 14.39 -19.90 -20.61
N TRP A 263 13.15 -20.15 -21.03
CA TRP A 263 11.96 -19.39 -20.60
C TRP A 263 11.57 -19.60 -19.13
N PHE A 264 12.01 -20.69 -18.52
CA PHE A 264 11.79 -20.99 -17.11
C PHE A 264 12.84 -20.31 -16.21
N GLU A 265 14.09 -20.29 -16.66
CA GLU A 265 15.25 -19.76 -15.95
C GLU A 265 15.41 -18.23 -16.10
N ASN A 266 14.75 -17.62 -17.10
CA ASN A 266 14.70 -16.17 -17.37
C ASN A 266 13.26 -15.62 -17.31
#